data_AF-A0A8C6MXY2-F1
#
_entry.id   AF-A0A8C6MXY2-F1
#
_cell.length_a   1.000
_cell.length_b   1.000
_cell.length_c   1.000
_cell.angle_alpha   90.00
_cell.angle_beta   90.00
_cell.angle_gamma   90.00
#
_symmetry.space_group_name_H-M   'P 1'
#
loop_
_entity.id
_entity.type
_entity.pdbx_description
1 polymer ?
#
loop_
_entity_poly.entity_id
_entity_poly.type
_entity_poly.pdbx_seq_one_letter_code
_entity_poly.pdbx_strand_id
1 'polypeptide(L)'
;MKFPWKVFKTTLLLLLLSHSLASVPSEDQPGDSSSHGQSCLGCVVLVSVIEQLAEVHNSSVQVAMERLCSYLPEKLFLKTACYFLVQTFGSDIIKLLDEAMKADVVCYALEFCKRGAVQPQCHLYPLPQDNQLISRCPERFRDQY
;
A
#
# COMPACT_ATOMS: atom_id res chain seq x y z
N MET A 1 47.48 -48.97 -8.62
CA MET A 1 47.56 -47.61 -9.17
C MET A 1 46.37 -46.81 -8.64
N LYS A 2 46.59 -45.90 -7.70
CA LYS A 2 45.54 -45.07 -7.07
C LYS A 2 45.49 -43.72 -7.79
N PHE A 3 44.42 -43.44 -8.52
CA PHE A 3 44.24 -42.18 -9.24
C PHE A 3 43.88 -41.04 -8.27
N PRO A 4 44.50 -39.87 -8.39
CA PRO A 4 44.38 -38.81 -7.40
C PRO A 4 43.10 -37.97 -7.60
N TRP A 5 42.13 -38.16 -6.71
CA TRP A 5 40.89 -37.37 -6.54
C TRP A 5 41.11 -35.84 -6.39
N LYS A 6 42.35 -35.39 -6.20
CA LYS A 6 42.74 -34.00 -5.95
C LYS A 6 42.59 -33.08 -7.17
N VAL A 7 42.49 -33.60 -8.39
CA VAL A 7 42.41 -32.78 -9.62
C VAL A 7 41.02 -32.16 -9.82
N PHE A 8 39.95 -32.82 -9.36
CA PHE A 8 38.57 -32.36 -9.56
C PHE A 8 38.16 -31.17 -8.67
N LYS A 9 38.81 -30.99 -7.51
CA LYS A 9 38.48 -29.87 -6.62
C LYS A 9 39.10 -28.54 -7.05
N THR A 10 40.27 -28.57 -7.68
CA THR A 10 40.95 -27.36 -8.15
C THR A 10 40.31 -26.80 -9.42
N THR A 11 39.83 -27.65 -10.33
CA THR A 11 39.11 -27.21 -11.54
C THR A 11 37.76 -26.56 -11.22
N LEU A 12 37.03 -27.08 -10.22
CA LEU A 12 35.77 -26.48 -9.76
C LEU A 12 35.98 -25.12 -9.08
N LEU A 13 37.08 -24.95 -8.35
CA LEU A 13 37.41 -23.69 -7.69
C LEU A 13 37.79 -22.60 -8.71
N LEU A 14 38.52 -22.95 -9.77
CA LEU A 14 38.90 -22.03 -10.86
C LEU A 14 37.70 -21.60 -11.72
N LEU A 15 36.67 -22.44 -11.87
CA LEU A 15 35.41 -22.09 -12.54
C LEU A 15 34.56 -21.09 -11.75
N LEU A 16 34.69 -21.03 -10.43
CA LEU A 16 33.91 -20.12 -9.58
C LEU A 16 34.48 -18.69 -9.54
N LEU A 17 35.76 -18.51 -9.88
CA LEU A 17 36.42 -17.19 -9.85
C LEU A 17 36.27 -16.37 -11.16
N SER A 18 35.75 -16.94 -12.24
CA SER A 18 35.65 -16.28 -13.55
C SER A 18 34.30 -15.58 -13.83
N HIS A 19 33.36 -15.52 -12.88
CA HIS A 19 32.07 -14.85 -13.07
C HIS A 19 32.04 -13.36 -12.70
N SER A 20 33.18 -12.73 -12.39
CA SER A 20 33.21 -11.32 -11.92
C SER A 20 33.60 -10.27 -12.97
N LEU A 21 33.30 -10.46 -14.26
CA LEU A 21 33.49 -9.40 -15.26
C LEU A 21 32.34 -9.29 -16.27
N ALA A 22 31.18 -8.90 -15.77
CA ALA A 22 30.15 -8.21 -16.55
C ALA A 22 29.28 -7.40 -15.58
N SER A 23 29.81 -6.30 -15.04
CA SER A 23 28.96 -5.26 -14.45
C SER A 23 28.23 -4.56 -15.59
N VAL A 24 27.09 -5.14 -15.98
CA VAL A 24 26.00 -4.44 -16.66
C VAL A 24 25.57 -3.29 -15.74
N PRO A 25 25.49 -2.04 -16.21
CA PRO A 25 24.79 -1.00 -15.47
C PRO A 25 23.30 -1.35 -15.52
N SER A 26 22.81 -2.05 -14.49
CA SER A 26 21.38 -2.09 -14.21
C SER A 26 21.00 -0.78 -13.56
N GLU A 27 20.67 0.22 -14.38
CA GLU A 27 19.72 1.24 -13.96
C GLU A 27 18.32 0.61 -13.82
N ASP A 28 17.57 1.14 -12.86
CA ASP A 28 16.27 0.71 -12.34
C ASP A 28 16.25 -0.55 -11.45
N GLN A 29 16.53 -0.36 -10.15
CA GLN A 29 15.93 -1.17 -9.09
C GLN A 29 14.54 -0.62 -8.73
N PRO A 30 13.44 -1.31 -9.05
CA PRO A 30 12.13 -1.01 -8.48
C PRO A 30 12.04 -1.69 -7.10
N GLY A 31 12.72 -1.11 -6.12
CA GLY A 31 12.93 -1.70 -4.78
C GLY A 31 12.14 -1.07 -3.63
N ASP A 32 11.23 -0.12 -3.89
CA ASP A 32 10.52 0.64 -2.83
C ASP A 32 8.99 0.74 -3.06
N SER A 33 8.48 0.28 -4.21
CA SER A 33 7.06 0.44 -4.54
C SER A 33 6.10 -0.43 -3.71
N SER A 34 6.57 -1.51 -3.08
CA SER A 34 5.69 -2.44 -2.35
C SER A 34 5.17 -1.87 -1.02
N SER A 35 6.04 -1.18 -0.26
CA SER A 35 5.71 -0.61 1.04
C SER A 35 4.74 0.58 0.92
N HIS A 36 4.97 1.43 -0.09
CA HIS A 36 4.11 2.58 -0.37
C HIS A 36 2.72 2.16 -0.86
N GLY A 37 2.63 1.12 -1.69
CA GLY A 37 1.34 0.59 -2.16
C GLY A 37 0.49 0.01 -1.01
N GLN A 38 1.13 -0.73 -0.10
CA GLN A 38 0.44 -1.31 1.07
C GLN A 38 -0.07 -0.23 2.03
N SER A 39 0.74 0.80 2.28
CA SER A 39 0.35 1.93 3.14
C SER A 39 -0.83 2.71 2.54
N CYS A 40 -0.79 2.95 1.22
CA CYS A 40 -1.87 3.62 0.50
C CYS A 40 -3.16 2.79 0.56
N LEU A 41 -3.10 1.50 0.22
CA LEU A 41 -4.26 0.60 0.27
C LEU A 41 -4.85 0.51 1.68
N GLY A 42 -3.99 0.38 2.69
CA GLY A 42 -4.40 0.32 4.10
C GLY A 42 -5.13 1.58 4.54
N CYS A 43 -4.59 2.76 4.18
CA CYS A 43 -5.25 4.03 4.46
C CYS A 43 -6.61 4.11 3.78
N VAL A 44 -6.69 3.83 2.47
CA VAL A 44 -7.93 3.96 1.70
C VAL A 44 -9.00 3.05 2.30
N VAL A 45 -8.68 1.77 2.56
CA VAL A 45 -9.61 0.83 3.19
C VAL A 45 -10.09 1.34 4.55
N LEU A 46 -9.18 1.82 5.40
CA LEU A 46 -9.53 2.28 6.74
C LEU A 46 -10.47 3.50 6.70
N VAL A 47 -10.11 4.52 5.92
CA VAL A 47 -10.92 5.75 5.79
C VAL A 47 -12.27 5.44 5.15
N SER A 48 -12.31 4.57 4.13
CA SER A 48 -13.55 4.07 3.53
C SER A 48 -14.47 3.38 4.53
N VAL A 49 -13.93 2.56 5.43
CA VAL A 49 -14.72 1.89 6.47
C VAL A 49 -15.24 2.90 7.49
N ILE A 50 -14.43 3.89 7.88
CA ILE A 50 -14.85 4.96 8.80
C ILE A 50 -16.00 5.78 8.20
N GLU A 51 -15.89 6.21 6.94
CA GLU A 51 -16.93 6.95 6.21
C GLU A 51 -18.23 6.15 6.17
N GLN A 52 -18.17 4.89 5.72
CA GLN A 52 -19.34 4.00 5.68
C GLN A 52 -19.95 3.75 7.07
N LEU A 53 -19.12 3.57 8.10
CA LEU A 53 -19.62 3.34 9.46
C LEU A 53 -20.29 4.58 10.05
N ALA A 54 -19.80 5.78 9.69
CA ALA A 54 -20.44 7.04 10.03
C ALA A 54 -21.81 7.16 9.35
N GLU A 55 -21.89 6.86 8.05
CA GLU A 55 -23.15 6.89 7.27
C GLU A 55 -24.17 5.87 7.79
N VAL A 56 -23.77 4.60 7.93
CA VAL A 56 -24.65 3.50 8.34
C VAL A 56 -25.27 3.73 9.72
N HIS A 57 -24.49 4.31 10.63
CA HIS A 57 -24.97 4.59 11.98
C HIS A 57 -25.47 6.03 12.18
N ASN A 58 -25.50 6.84 11.11
CA ASN A 58 -25.84 8.26 11.14
C ASN A 58 -25.14 8.99 12.32
N SER A 59 -23.84 8.77 12.44
CA SER A 59 -22.99 9.28 13.53
C SER A 59 -21.83 10.11 12.98
N SER A 60 -21.21 10.94 13.83
CA SER A 60 -20.02 11.68 13.41
C SER A 60 -18.85 10.76 13.09
N VAL A 61 -17.92 11.23 12.27
CA VAL A 61 -16.67 10.53 11.93
C VAL A 61 -15.88 10.14 13.18
N GLN A 62 -15.83 11.00 14.20
CA GLN A 62 -15.21 10.71 15.49
C GLN A 62 -15.83 9.47 16.16
N VAL A 63 -17.16 9.42 16.25
CA VAL A 63 -17.87 8.30 16.87
C VAL A 63 -17.70 7.03 16.04
N ALA A 64 -17.64 7.13 14.71
CA ALA A 64 -17.35 6.01 13.85
C ALA A 64 -15.94 5.46 14.07
N MET A 65 -14.92 6.31 14.19
CA MET A 65 -13.55 5.90 14.52
C MET A 65 -13.47 5.17 15.87
N GLU A 66 -14.09 5.72 16.91
CA GLU A 66 -14.12 5.09 18.24
C GLU A 66 -14.86 3.74 18.21
N ARG A 67 -15.97 3.67 17.47
CA ARG A 67 -16.73 2.44 17.27
C ARG A 67 -15.89 1.39 16.54
N LEU A 68 -15.17 1.76 15.48
CA LEU A 68 -14.28 0.87 14.77
C LEU A 68 -13.20 0.29 15.69
N CYS A 69 -12.55 1.13 16.50
CA CYS A 69 -11.56 0.65 17.48
C CYS A 69 -12.18 -0.26 18.54
N SER A 70 -13.44 -0.04 18.93
CA SER A 70 -14.15 -0.90 19.89
C SER A 70 -14.39 -2.33 19.37
N TYR A 71 -14.44 -2.53 18.05
CA TYR A 71 -14.61 -3.84 17.42
C TYR A 71 -13.31 -4.64 17.32
N LEU A 72 -12.16 -3.99 17.49
CA LEU A 72 -10.87 -4.67 17.39
C LEU A 72 -10.53 -5.43 18.69
N PRO A 73 -9.92 -6.61 18.59
CA PRO A 73 -9.49 -7.36 19.76
C PRO A 73 -8.31 -6.67 20.44
N GLU A 74 -8.17 -6.91 21.75
CA GLU A 74 -7.02 -6.44 22.53
C GLU A 74 -5.73 -7.24 22.22
N LYS A 75 -5.88 -8.44 21.66
CA LYS A 75 -4.77 -9.28 21.20
C LYS A 75 -3.97 -8.54 20.13
N LEU A 76 -2.66 -8.78 20.11
CA LEU A 76 -1.73 -8.16 19.15
C LEU A 76 -1.75 -6.62 19.14
N PHE A 77 -2.24 -5.99 20.22
CA PHE A 77 -2.32 -4.53 20.36
C PHE A 77 -3.18 -3.81 19.31
N LEU A 78 -4.08 -4.52 18.60
CA LEU A 78 -4.87 -3.94 17.52
C LEU A 78 -5.78 -2.80 18.01
N LYS A 79 -6.48 -3.01 19.13
CA LYS A 79 -7.31 -1.98 19.75
C LYS A 79 -6.50 -0.76 20.18
N THR A 80 -5.37 -0.96 20.86
CA THR A 80 -4.50 0.14 21.33
C THR A 80 -3.90 0.91 20.15
N ALA A 81 -3.41 0.21 19.13
CA ALA A 81 -2.88 0.83 17.92
C ALA A 81 -3.96 1.63 17.18
N CYS A 82 -5.19 1.13 17.12
CA CYS A 82 -6.32 1.86 16.53
C CYS A 82 -6.58 3.18 17.26
N TYR A 83 -6.71 3.15 18.59
CA TYR A 83 -6.91 4.40 19.36
C TYR A 83 -5.72 5.35 19.21
N PHE A 84 -4.49 4.85 19.12
CA PHE A 84 -3.32 5.69 18.83
C PHE A 84 -3.42 6.38 17.45
N LEU A 85 -3.86 5.67 16.42
CA LEU A 85 -4.07 6.25 15.08
C LEU A 85 -5.21 7.27 15.08
N VAL A 86 -6.31 7.00 15.79
CA VAL A 86 -7.42 7.97 15.94
C VAL A 86 -6.94 9.24 16.63
N GLN A 87 -6.10 9.13 17.66
CA GLN A 87 -5.52 10.31 18.33
C GLN A 87 -4.54 11.08 17.43
N THR A 88 -3.81 10.37 16.57
CA THR A 88 -2.77 10.98 15.72
C THR A 88 -3.36 11.63 14.47
N PHE A 89 -4.26 10.95 13.76
CA PHE A 89 -4.77 11.35 12.45
C PHE A 89 -6.26 11.73 12.46
N GLY A 90 -6.98 11.45 13.54
CA GLY A 90 -8.45 11.58 13.56
C GLY A 90 -8.94 12.99 13.28
N SER A 91 -8.24 14.02 13.79
CA SER A 91 -8.59 15.43 13.54
C SER A 91 -8.56 15.78 12.05
N ASP A 92 -7.53 15.31 11.33
CA ASP A 92 -7.38 15.59 9.90
C ASP A 92 -8.36 14.77 9.07
N ILE A 93 -8.59 13.51 9.45
CA ILE A 93 -9.61 12.65 8.81
C ILE A 93 -11.00 13.28 8.95
N ILE A 94 -11.36 13.78 10.13
CA ILE A 94 -12.66 14.44 10.36
C ILE A 94 -12.81 15.64 9.42
N LYS A 95 -11.83 16.55 9.40
CA LYS A 95 -11.89 17.75 8.54
C LYS A 95 -12.04 17.39 7.06
N LEU A 96 -11.23 16.45 6.58
CA LEU A 96 -11.24 16.09 5.17
C LEU A 96 -12.55 15.38 4.76
N LEU A 97 -13.10 14.53 5.63
CA LEU A 97 -14.39 13.89 5.38
C LEU A 97 -15.56 14.88 5.50
N ASP A 98 -15.49 15.86 6.41
CA ASP A 98 -16.49 16.93 6.52
C ASP A 98 -16.50 17.85 5.27
N GLU A 99 -15.37 17.95 4.56
CA GLU A 99 -15.26 18.59 3.23
C GLU A 99 -15.75 17.68 2.08
N ALA A 100 -16.41 16.56 2.39
CA ALA A 100 -16.93 15.58 1.44
C ALA A 100 -15.86 14.96 0.51
N MET A 101 -14.60 14.91 0.96
CA MET A 101 -13.53 14.22 0.23
C MET A 101 -13.66 12.70 0.37
N LYS A 102 -13.40 11.98 -0.72
CA LYS A 102 -13.37 10.52 -0.71
C LYS A 102 -12.05 9.98 -0.18
N ALA A 103 -12.07 8.75 0.32
CA ALA A 103 -10.95 8.14 1.05
C ALA A 103 -9.61 8.14 0.28
N ASP A 104 -9.63 7.99 -1.05
CA ASP A 104 -8.41 8.10 -1.85
C ASP A 104 -7.81 9.50 -1.81
N VAL A 105 -8.62 10.55 -1.94
CA VAL A 105 -8.19 11.95 -1.79
C VAL A 105 -7.65 12.21 -0.39
N VAL A 106 -8.35 11.75 0.65
CA VAL A 106 -7.89 11.85 2.05
C VAL A 106 -6.51 11.22 2.22
N CYS A 107 -6.30 10.02 1.67
CA CYS A 107 -5.04 9.29 1.83
C CYS A 107 -3.86 9.88 1.05
N TYR A 108 -4.11 10.64 -0.02
CA TYR A 108 -3.08 11.48 -0.64
C TYR A 108 -2.75 12.70 0.23
N ALA A 109 -3.76 13.35 0.82
CA ALA A 109 -3.56 14.51 1.69
C ALA A 109 -2.78 14.14 2.97
N LEU A 110 -2.98 12.93 3.48
CA LEU A 110 -2.24 12.37 4.63
C LEU A 110 -0.92 11.67 4.25
N GLU A 111 -0.50 11.76 2.99
CA GLU A 111 0.75 11.19 2.45
C GLU A 111 0.93 9.67 2.53
N PHE A 112 -0.11 8.92 2.92
CA PHE A 112 -0.11 7.45 2.83
C PHE A 112 -0.07 6.98 1.36
N CYS A 113 -0.69 7.74 0.47
CA CYS A 113 -0.60 7.58 -0.96
C CYS A 113 0.33 8.64 -1.54
N LYS A 114 1.29 8.21 -2.37
CA LYS A 114 2.25 9.10 -3.04
C LYS A 114 2.12 8.98 -4.55
N ARG A 115 2.36 10.09 -5.25
CA ARG A 115 2.50 10.09 -6.71
C ARG A 115 3.93 9.65 -7.04
N GLY A 116 4.07 8.55 -7.77
CA GLY A 116 5.38 8.11 -8.26
C GLY A 116 5.86 9.04 -9.38
N ALA A 117 7.18 9.18 -9.55
CA ALA A 117 7.74 9.94 -10.68
C ALA A 117 7.28 9.39 -12.05
N VAL A 118 6.99 8.09 -12.10
CA VAL A 118 6.56 7.35 -13.31
C VAL A 118 5.11 6.86 -13.21
N GLN A 119 4.49 6.89 -12.03
CA GLN A 119 3.17 6.28 -11.80
C GLN A 119 2.08 7.34 -11.60
N PRO A 120 0.96 7.25 -12.34
CA PRO A 120 -0.15 8.18 -12.17
C PRO A 120 -0.78 8.07 -10.78
N GLN A 121 -1.56 9.07 -10.41
CA GLN A 121 -2.34 9.04 -9.19
C GLN A 121 -3.39 7.92 -9.28
N CYS A 122 -3.41 7.02 -8.29
CA CYS A 122 -4.34 5.90 -8.21
C CYS A 122 -5.59 6.34 -7.46
N HIS A 123 -6.77 6.08 -8.00
CA HIS A 123 -8.03 6.41 -7.36
C HIS A 123 -8.89 5.15 -7.19
N LEU A 124 -9.53 5.03 -6.03
CA LEU A 124 -10.50 3.96 -5.77
C LEU A 124 -11.92 4.44 -6.08
N TYR A 125 -12.20 5.72 -5.85
CA TYR A 125 -13.51 6.30 -6.04
C TYR A 125 -13.56 7.13 -7.34
N PRO A 126 -14.72 7.22 -7.99
CA PRO A 126 -14.90 8.15 -9.09
C PRO A 126 -14.61 9.57 -8.62
N LEU A 127 -13.74 10.29 -9.34
CA LEU A 127 -13.49 11.69 -9.06
C LEU A 127 -14.75 12.53 -9.36
N PRO A 128 -15.07 13.54 -8.53
CA PRO A 128 -16.10 14.51 -8.86
C PRO A 128 -15.69 15.20 -10.17
N GLN A 129 -16.45 14.91 -11.22
CA GLN A 129 -16.08 15.13 -12.61
C GLN A 129 -15.87 16.62 -12.90
N ASP A 130 -14.67 17.00 -13.29
CA ASP A 130 -14.51 18.01 -14.33
C ASP A 130 -14.54 17.27 -15.67
N ASN A 131 -15.76 16.98 -16.15
CA ASN A 131 -16.13 16.52 -17.50
C ASN A 131 -15.22 15.52 -18.26
N GLN A 132 -14.44 14.67 -17.59
CA GLN A 132 -13.63 13.64 -18.25
C GLN A 132 -14.21 12.26 -17.97
N LEU A 133 -14.71 11.67 -19.06
CA LEU A 133 -15.04 10.28 -19.27
C LEU A 133 -14.53 9.37 -18.15
N ILE A 134 -15.46 8.76 -17.42
CA ILE A 134 -15.21 7.58 -16.59
C ILE A 134 -14.53 6.56 -17.50
N SER A 135 -13.20 6.51 -17.47
CA SER A 135 -12.43 5.41 -18.02
C SER A 135 -12.79 4.23 -17.13
N ARG A 136 -13.78 3.44 -17.57
CA ARG A 136 -14.02 2.10 -17.03
C ARG A 136 -12.65 1.43 -16.92
N CYS A 137 -12.32 0.89 -15.75
CA CYS A 137 -11.18 -0.03 -15.61
C CYS A 137 -11.19 -0.97 -16.82
N PRO A 138 -10.05 -1.14 -17.55
CA PRO A 138 -10.00 -2.09 -18.65
C PRO A 138 -10.52 -3.43 -18.14
N GLU A 139 -11.52 -4.00 -18.82
CA GLU A 139 -12.24 -5.23 -18.46
C GLU A 139 -11.35 -6.49 -18.35
N ARG A 140 -10.02 -6.37 -18.41
CA ARG A 140 -9.06 -7.47 -18.39
C ARG A 140 -9.07 -8.29 -17.09
N PHE A 141 -9.70 -7.81 -16.01
CA PHE A 141 -9.78 -8.53 -14.73
C PHE A 141 -11.06 -9.37 -14.54
N ARG A 142 -12.02 -9.37 -15.49
CA ARG A 142 -13.25 -10.17 -15.35
C ARG A 142 -13.11 -11.61 -15.87
N ASP A 143 -12.11 -11.91 -16.71
CA ASP A 143 -12.00 -13.22 -17.37
C ASP A 143 -11.18 -14.28 -16.61
N GLN A 144 -10.99 -14.16 -15.29
CA GLN A 144 -10.21 -15.13 -14.50
C GLN A 144 -10.96 -15.77 -13.32
N TYR A 145 -12.30 -15.86 -13.37
CA TYR A 145 -13.10 -16.77 -12.55
C TYR A 145 -14.34 -17.26 -13.31
#